data_AF-B5E7X2-F1
#
_entry.id   AF-B5E7X2-F1
#
_cell.length_a   1.000
_cell.length_b   1.000
_cell.length_c   1.000
_cell.angle_alpha   90.00
_cell.angle_beta   90.00
_cell.angle_gamma   90.00
#
_symmetry.space_group_name_H-M   'P 1'
#
loop_
_entity.id
_entity.type
_entity.pdbx_description
1 polymer ?
#
loop_
_entity_poly.entity_id
_entity_poly.type
_entity_poly.pdbx_seq_one_letter_code
_entity_poly.pdbx_strand_id
1 'polypeptide(L)'
;MRYINSDKILAAQLTTPAENPLAGDDTRLIDVWFDGSAVRKQLFKKVNKTEQEAMAQELEDKGFIRSGNLLINPRAVLFAEMEHEIVGGLVTIGYQDNGKPVELKVDSDVFKDLCERLAREKK
;
A
#
# COMPACT_ATOMS: atom_id res chain seq x y z
N MET A 1 20.98 9.94 -6.83
CA MET A 1 19.81 10.33 -6.00
C MET A 1 18.55 9.84 -6.72
N ARG A 2 17.63 9.15 -6.05
CA ARG A 2 16.37 8.67 -6.65
C ARG A 2 15.24 9.56 -6.13
N TYR A 3 14.48 10.19 -7.02
CA TYR A 3 13.29 10.97 -6.67
C TYR A 3 12.06 10.06 -6.74
N ILE A 4 11.12 10.25 -5.81
CA ILE A 4 9.85 9.52 -5.74
C ILE A 4 8.74 10.56 -5.75
N ASN A 5 7.87 10.48 -6.75
CA ASN A 5 6.67 11.29 -6.77
C ASN A 5 5.59 10.59 -5.93
N SER A 6 5.50 10.97 -4.66
CA SER A 6 4.53 10.40 -3.71
C SER A 6 3.07 10.71 -4.08
N ASP A 7 2.81 11.75 -4.89
CA ASP A 7 1.45 12.05 -5.39
C ASP A 7 0.95 11.02 -6.41
N LYS A 8 1.87 10.23 -6.96
CA LYS A 8 1.56 9.15 -7.90
C LYS A 8 1.53 7.77 -7.24
N ILE A 9 1.65 7.68 -5.93
CA ILE A 9 1.58 6.41 -5.23
C ILE A 9 0.11 6.01 -5.03
N LEU A 10 -0.21 4.75 -5.34
CA LEU A 10 -1.50 4.13 -5.04
C LEU A 10 -1.43 3.30 -3.75
N ALA A 11 -0.31 2.62 -3.54
CA ALA A 11 -0.04 1.85 -2.33
C ALA A 11 1.46 1.69 -2.10
N ALA A 12 1.87 1.43 -0.85
CA ALA A 12 3.23 1.10 -0.48
C ALA A 12 3.27 -0.01 0.58
N GLN A 13 4.15 -0.99 0.40
CA GLN A 13 4.36 -2.11 1.32
C GLN A 13 5.73 -1.96 1.97
N LEU A 14 5.74 -1.86 3.30
CA LEU A 14 6.92 -1.63 4.12
C LEU A 14 7.49 -2.97 4.61
N THR A 15 8.43 -3.57 3.90
CA THR A 15 9.02 -4.84 4.35
C THR A 15 10.10 -4.59 5.39
N THR A 16 9.95 -5.21 6.56
CA THR A 16 10.95 -5.21 7.63
C THR A 16 11.88 -6.43 7.53
N PRO A 17 13.03 -6.44 8.21
CA PRO A 17 13.91 -7.61 8.26
C PRO A 17 13.20 -8.86 8.79
N ALA A 18 12.30 -8.72 9.77
CA ALA A 18 11.54 -9.84 10.33
C ALA A 18 10.63 -10.53 9.29
N GLU A 19 10.21 -9.79 8.26
CA GLU A 19 9.36 -10.27 7.17
C GLU A 19 10.16 -10.69 5.94
N ASN A 20 11.47 -10.38 5.91
CA ASN A 20 12.38 -10.78 4.85
C ASN A 20 13.42 -11.78 5.40
N PRO A 21 13.17 -13.11 5.29
CA PRO A 21 14.08 -14.13 5.81
C PRO A 21 15.44 -14.16 5.10
N LEU A 22 15.60 -13.41 4.00
CA LEU A 22 16.86 -13.26 3.26
C LEU A 22 17.65 -12.01 3.68
N ALA A 23 17.09 -11.14 4.53
CA ALA A 23 17.79 -10.00 5.08
C ALA A 23 18.72 -10.47 6.22
N GLY A 24 20.03 -10.48 5.94
CA GLY A 24 21.07 -10.72 6.95
C GLY A 24 21.51 -9.47 7.71
N ASP A 25 20.84 -8.34 7.48
CA ASP A 25 21.16 -7.01 8.02
C ASP A 25 19.86 -6.24 8.38
N ASP A 26 19.97 -5.09 9.05
CA ASP A 26 18.83 -4.22 9.44
C ASP A 26 18.18 -3.48 8.26
N THR A 27 18.39 -3.98 7.04
CA THR A 27 17.84 -3.41 5.81
C THR A 27 16.33 -3.50 5.80
N ARG A 28 15.69 -2.39 5.42
CA ARG A 28 14.27 -2.36 5.10
C ARG A 28 14.06 -2.22 3.60
N LEU A 29 12.90 -2.65 3.11
CA LEU A 29 12.49 -2.49 1.72
C LEU A 29 11.14 -1.79 1.65
N ILE A 30 10.88 -1.14 0.52
CA ILE A 30 9.57 -0.56 0.22
C ILE A 30 9.20 -1.00 -1.19
N ASP A 31 8.08 -1.71 -1.32
CA ASP A 31 7.46 -1.88 -2.62
C ASP A 31 6.41 -0.80 -2.81
N VAL A 32 6.40 -0.15 -3.97
CA VAL A 32 5.45 0.93 -4.27
C VAL A 32 4.69 0.60 -5.53
N TRP A 33 3.38 0.82 -5.51
CA TRP A 33 2.53 0.77 -6.69
C TRP A 33 2.23 2.19 -7.15
N PHE A 34 2.58 2.50 -8.39
CA PHE A 34 2.34 3.81 -8.98
C PHE A 34 1.08 3.82 -9.84
N ASP A 35 0.44 4.99 -9.85
CA ASP A 35 -0.62 5.39 -10.77
C ASP A 35 -0.09 5.42 -12.22
N GLY A 36 -0.90 4.95 -13.16
CA GLY A 36 -0.57 4.85 -14.57
C GLY A 36 -1.57 4.02 -15.36
N SER A 37 -1.38 3.93 -16.68
CA SER A 37 -2.24 3.10 -17.55
C SER A 37 -2.25 1.61 -17.14
N ALA A 38 -1.14 1.16 -16.55
CA ALA A 38 -1.02 -0.11 -15.87
C ALA A 38 -0.38 0.13 -14.51
N VAL A 39 -0.95 -0.48 -13.47
CA VAL A 39 -0.42 -0.40 -12.11
C VAL A 39 0.78 -1.34 -12.00
N ARG A 40 1.95 -0.75 -11.73
CA ARG A 40 3.22 -1.46 -11.64
C ARG A 40 3.78 -1.40 -10.24
N LYS A 41 4.14 -2.58 -9.72
CA LYS A 41 4.91 -2.73 -8.48
C LYS A 41 6.38 -2.42 -8.76
N GLN A 42 6.91 -1.41 -8.11
CA GLN A 42 8.31 -1.01 -8.17
C GLN A 42 8.97 -1.24 -6.81
N LEU A 43 9.93 -2.16 -6.76
CA LEU A 43 10.77 -2.34 -5.58
C LEU A 43 11.73 -1.15 -5.45
N PHE A 44 11.75 -0.55 -4.26
CA PHE A 44 12.81 0.35 -3.83
C PHE A 44 13.96 -0.45 -3.21
N LYS A 45 15.18 -0.08 -3.61
CA LYS A 45 16.41 -0.65 -3.07
C LYS A 45 16.44 -0.43 -1.55
N LYS A 46 17.15 -1.31 -0.83
CA LYS A 46 17.55 -1.22 0.58
C LYS A 46 17.50 0.21 1.12
N VAL A 47 16.56 0.49 2.00
CA VAL A 47 16.46 1.73 2.78
C VAL A 47 16.75 1.44 4.24
N ASN A 48 17.13 2.46 5.00
CA ASN A 48 17.21 2.34 6.45
C ASN A 48 15.83 2.54 7.11
N LYS A 49 15.76 2.29 8.43
CA LYS A 49 14.53 2.49 9.22
C LYS A 49 14.00 3.91 9.10
N THR A 50 14.85 4.93 9.27
CA THR A 50 14.44 6.34 9.28
C THR A 50 13.81 6.75 7.95
N GLU A 51 14.40 6.33 6.82
CA GLU A 51 13.87 6.61 5.49
C GLU A 51 12.51 5.92 5.26
N GLN A 52 12.35 4.68 5.73
CA GLN A 52 11.09 3.96 5.59
C GLN A 52 9.97 4.61 6.42
N GLU A 53 10.26 4.96 7.68
CA GLU A 53 9.29 5.61 8.58
C GLU A 53 8.93 7.01 8.07
N ALA A 54 9.88 7.75 7.51
CA ALA A 54 9.61 9.06 6.91
C ALA A 54 8.66 8.97 5.70
N MET A 55 8.86 7.98 4.83
CA MET A 55 7.94 7.73 3.71
C MET A 55 6.55 7.28 4.20
N ALA A 56 6.50 6.43 5.24
CA ALA A 56 5.23 6.02 5.83
C ALA A 56 4.44 7.23 6.35
N GLN A 57 5.10 8.10 7.12
CA GLN A 57 4.50 9.32 7.64
C GLN A 57 4.04 10.25 6.53
N GLU A 58 4.86 10.46 5.48
CA GLU A 58 4.48 11.30 4.34
C GLU A 58 3.19 10.81 3.66
N LEU A 59 3.04 9.49 3.50
CA LEU A 59 1.84 8.91 2.90
C LEU A 59 0.63 9.01 3.83
N GLU A 60 0.80 8.77 5.13
CA GLU A 60 -0.26 8.94 6.13
C GLU A 60 -0.76 10.39 6.18
N ASP A 61 0.15 11.37 6.12
CA ASP A 61 -0.18 12.80 6.05
C ASP A 61 -0.97 13.16 4.78
N LYS A 62 -0.77 12.40 3.70
CA LYS A 62 -1.54 12.50 2.44
C LYS A 62 -2.88 11.76 2.49
N GLY A 63 -3.23 11.15 3.63
CA GLY A 63 -4.50 10.48 3.85
C GLY A 63 -4.50 8.99 3.49
N PHE A 64 -3.33 8.38 3.29
CA PHE A 64 -3.24 6.92 3.15
C PHE A 64 -3.69 6.25 4.45
N ILE A 65 -4.27 5.06 4.31
CA ILE A 65 -4.65 4.21 5.43
C ILE A 65 -3.61 3.11 5.57
N ARG A 66 -3.21 2.84 6.81
CA ARG A 66 -2.25 1.78 7.14
C ARG A 66 -2.94 0.51 7.63
N SER A 67 -2.57 -0.62 7.02
CA SER A 67 -2.94 -1.98 7.41
C SER A 67 -1.67 -2.79 7.66
N GLY A 68 -1.31 -2.98 8.92
CA GLY A 68 -0.01 -3.56 9.29
C GLY A 68 1.17 -2.80 8.65
N ASN A 69 1.80 -3.45 7.67
CA ASN A 69 2.92 -2.91 6.91
C ASN A 69 2.53 -2.35 5.53
N LEU A 70 1.25 -2.38 5.16
CA LEU A 70 0.72 -1.86 3.91
C LEU A 70 0.11 -0.47 4.13
N LEU A 71 0.38 0.46 3.21
CA LEU A 71 -0.24 1.78 3.11
C LEU A 71 -1.03 1.85 1.81
N ILE A 72 -2.29 2.27 1.86
CA ILE A 72 -3.19 2.31 0.71
C ILE A 72 -3.79 3.71 0.58
N ASN A 73 -3.78 4.25 -0.63
CA ASN A 73 -4.54 5.45 -0.97
C ASN A 73 -6.02 5.08 -1.13
N PRO A 74 -6.94 5.55 -0.27
CA PRO A 74 -8.36 5.22 -0.40
C PRO A 74 -8.94 5.60 -1.76
N ARG A 75 -8.48 6.71 -2.34
CA ARG A 75 -8.97 7.22 -3.64
C ARG A 75 -8.53 6.37 -4.83
N ALA A 76 -7.55 5.49 -4.63
CA ALA A 76 -7.10 4.55 -5.65
C ALA A 76 -7.96 3.28 -5.73
N VAL A 77 -8.85 3.06 -4.76
CA VAL A 77 -9.62 1.82 -4.66
C VAL A 77 -10.69 1.78 -5.74
N LEU A 78 -10.59 0.79 -6.62
CA LEU A 78 -11.59 0.52 -7.65
C LEU A 78 -12.68 -0.42 -7.14
N PHE A 79 -12.28 -1.40 -6.33
CA PHE A 79 -13.14 -2.42 -5.77
C PHE A 79 -12.60 -2.89 -4.42
N ALA A 80 -13.49 -3.18 -3.48
CA ALA A 80 -13.15 -3.67 -2.15
C ALA A 80 -14.19 -4.70 -1.72
N GLU A 81 -13.75 -5.88 -1.30
CA GLU A 81 -14.60 -6.98 -0.87
C GLU A 81 -14.08 -7.58 0.44
N MET A 82 -14.97 -7.86 1.38
CA MET A 82 -14.60 -8.57 2.61
C MET A 82 -14.46 -10.06 2.29
N GLU A 83 -13.29 -10.67 2.53
CA GLU A 83 -13.12 -12.11 2.36
C GLU A 83 -13.75 -12.87 3.54
N HIS A 84 -13.40 -12.46 4.77
CA HIS A 84 -13.93 -13.02 6.01
C HIS A 84 -13.70 -12.05 7.17
N GLU A 85 -14.61 -11.97 8.14
CA GLU A 85 -14.50 -11.01 9.26
C GLU A 85 -13.21 -11.15 10.11
N ILE A 86 -12.61 -12.34 10.11
CA ILE A 86 -11.35 -12.65 10.81
C ILE A 86 -10.11 -12.41 9.93
N VAL A 87 -10.24 -12.59 8.61
CA VAL A 87 -9.11 -12.59 7.67
C VAL A 87 -8.87 -11.19 7.09
N GLY A 88 -9.93 -10.39 6.99
CA GLY A 88 -9.89 -9.08 6.38
C GLY A 88 -10.55 -9.06 5.00
N GLY A 89 -10.24 -8.01 4.26
CA GLY A 89 -10.77 -7.77 2.93
C GLY A 89 -9.68 -7.61 1.89
N LEU A 90 -10.11 -7.64 0.65
CA LEU A 90 -9.28 -7.63 -0.54
C LEU A 90 -9.66 -6.41 -1.38
N VAL A 91 -8.65 -5.60 -1.70
CA VAL A 91 -8.80 -4.28 -2.31
C VAL A 91 -8.08 -4.26 -3.66
N THR A 92 -8.79 -3.91 -4.72
CA THR A 92 -8.24 -3.73 -6.06
C THR A 92 -7.93 -2.26 -6.29
N ILE A 93 -6.67 -1.95 -6.60
CA ILE A 93 -6.18 -0.57 -6.87
C ILE A 93 -5.89 -0.30 -8.35
N GLY A 94 -6.16 -1.27 -9.22
CA GLY A 94 -5.93 -1.16 -10.66
C GLY A 94 -5.59 -2.49 -11.31
N TYR A 95 -5.07 -2.43 -12.54
CA TYR A 95 -4.75 -3.60 -13.35
C TYR A 95 -3.32 -3.52 -13.87
N GLN A 96 -2.65 -4.67 -13.96
CA GLN A 96 -1.32 -4.81 -14.54
C GLN A 96 -1.39 -4.74 -16.08
N ASP A 97 -0.23 -4.68 -16.74
CA ASP A 97 -0.12 -4.65 -18.20
C ASP A 97 -0.75 -5.89 -18.89
N ASN A 98 -0.90 -7.01 -18.16
CA ASN A 98 -1.52 -8.25 -18.64
C ASN A 98 -3.03 -8.35 -18.33
N GLY A 99 -3.64 -7.30 -17.80
CA GLY A 99 -5.06 -7.25 -17.43
C GLY A 99 -5.41 -7.91 -16.10
N LYS A 100 -4.46 -8.46 -15.35
CA LYS A 100 -4.72 -9.01 -14.01
C LYS A 100 -4.90 -7.88 -12.99
N PRO A 101 -5.85 -7.99 -12.04
CA PRO A 101 -6.02 -7.00 -11.00
C PRO A 101 -4.80 -6.96 -10.07
N VAL A 102 -4.52 -5.78 -9.53
CA VAL A 102 -3.58 -5.58 -8.43
C VAL A 102 -4.37 -5.56 -7.14
N GLU A 103 -4.35 -6.70 -6.47
CA GLU A 103 -5.11 -6.99 -5.27
C GLU A 103 -4.21 -6.88 -4.03
N LEU A 104 -4.71 -6.18 -3.02
CA LEU A 104 -4.03 -5.95 -1.75
C LEU A 104 -4.90 -6.44 -0.60
N LYS A 105 -4.30 -7.17 0.34
CA LYS A 105 -5.00 -7.64 1.53
C LYS A 105 -4.96 -6.57 2.62
N VAL A 106 -6.09 -6.38 3.27
CA VAL A 106 -6.32 -5.36 4.29
C VAL A 106 -6.98 -6.00 5.50
N ASP A 107 -6.47 -5.70 6.68
CA ASP A 107 -7.00 -6.19 7.95
C ASP A 107 -8.46 -5.74 8.14
N SER A 108 -9.27 -6.55 8.82
CA SER A 108 -10.72 -6.34 8.94
C SER A 108 -11.11 -4.96 9.47
N ASP A 109 -10.43 -4.46 10.50
CA ASP A 109 -10.75 -3.17 11.11
C ASP A 109 -10.36 -2.00 10.18
N VAL A 110 -9.24 -2.15 9.47
CA VAL A 110 -8.77 -1.18 8.50
C VAL A 110 -9.66 -1.16 7.26
N PHE A 111 -10.16 -2.32 6.84
CA PHE A 111 -11.13 -2.44 5.75
C PHE A 111 -12.43 -1.70 6.08
N LYS A 112 -12.92 -1.80 7.33
CA LYS A 112 -14.11 -1.06 7.79
C LYS A 112 -13.88 0.46 7.70
N ASP A 113 -12.75 0.96 8.22
CA ASP A 113 -12.39 2.40 8.10
C ASP A 113 -12.32 2.83 6.64
N LEU A 114 -11.66 2.03 5.78
CA LEU A 114 -11.59 2.30 4.34
C LEU A 114 -12.98 2.44 3.71
N CYS A 115 -13.90 1.52 3.99
CA CYS A 115 -15.26 1.56 3.47
C CYS A 115 -16.04 2.79 3.97
N GLU A 116 -15.88 3.15 5.24
CA GLU A 116 -16.49 4.35 5.81
C GLU A 116 -15.99 5.63 5.12
N ARG A 117 -14.68 5.74 4.87
CA ARG A 117 -14.11 6.90 4.16
C ARG A 117 -14.63 6.99 2.74
N LEU A 118 -14.64 5.88 2.01
CA LEU A 118 -15.19 5.79 0.65
C LEU A 118 -16.68 6.16 0.59
N ALA A 119 -17.46 5.80 1.61
CA ALA A 119 -18.87 6.16 1.69
C ALA A 119 -19.10 7.65 1.97
N ARG A 120 -18.20 8.31 2.72
CA ARG A 120 -18.27 9.74 3.02
C ARG A 120 -17.90 10.62 1.82
N GLU A 121 -16.96 10.20 0.98
CA GLU A 121 -16.57 10.96 -0.24
C GLU A 121 -17.69 11.00 -1.31
N LYS A 122 -18.73 10.17 -1.20
CA LYS A 122 -19.90 10.18 -2.10
C LYS A 122 -20.98 11.21 -1.72
N LYS A 123 -20.86 11.89 -0.57
CA LYS A 123 -21.81 12.92 -0.11
C LYS A 123 -21.27 14.32 -0.38
#